data_AF-A0AAE8SN28-F1
#
_entry.id   AF-A0AAE8SN28-F1
#
_cell.length_a   1.000
_cell.length_b   1.000
_cell.length_c   1.000
_cell.angle_alpha   90.00
_cell.angle_beta   90.00
_cell.angle_gamma   90.00
#
_symmetry.space_group_name_H-M   'P 1'
#
loop_
_entity.id
_entity.type
_entity.pdbx_description
1 polymer ?
#
loop_
_entity_poly.entity_id
_entity_poly.type
_entity_poly.pdbx_seq_one_letter_code
_entity_poly.pdbx_strand_id
1 'polypeptide(L)'
;MGDTESHMNGLINAVHLLSPLDDDFGQRSNLEEELANRYLLITYYAYQGFKARISGSDALQNMFRQNNTAAFSTFVSLIHFWKTQNIGHLEMRLNAMKLLPFFFATLPPTTKFHDIDASPLVDCLRHLTTSTQTVKEDRYKCDPSWEWIEGSESRLLCATIGSHFSSMFEDDMSFSLSSCRYRTSWSGMCTASSLYLHSVLDLWNGGSPMEPRLLRRFLSILKRDLDQSIGLLDSDEGQDFWFWRAFLGAYSIAKHQAQSYDPTLNGLQQAFSGFVESWKRATGLALWEEVHGRLLSVAWPTSQAQELGPNVWRSAIEYETSR
;
A
#
# COMPACT_ATOMS: atom_id res chain seq x y z
N MET A 1 -9.26 -20.77 4.55
CA MET A 1 -8.72 -19.46 4.98
C MET A 1 -7.78 -19.56 6.20
N GLY A 2 -7.94 -20.53 7.11
CA GLY A 2 -7.08 -20.66 8.30
C GLY A 2 -5.58 -20.87 8.02
N ASP A 3 -5.22 -21.64 6.99
CA ASP A 3 -3.80 -21.93 6.69
C ASP A 3 -3.03 -20.70 6.18
N THR A 4 -3.69 -19.84 5.40
CA THR A 4 -3.05 -18.63 4.84
C THR A 4 -2.90 -17.52 5.88
N GLU A 5 -3.87 -17.37 6.78
CA GLU A 5 -3.74 -16.46 7.94
C GLU A 5 -2.64 -16.93 8.89
N SER A 6 -2.53 -18.24 9.10
CA SER A 6 -1.43 -18.84 9.87
C SER A 6 -0.08 -18.60 9.20
N HIS A 7 0.00 -18.69 7.87
CA HIS A 7 1.22 -18.36 7.12
C HIS A 7 1.59 -16.88 7.25
N MET A 8 0.64 -15.96 7.11
CA MET A 8 0.88 -14.52 7.32
C MET A 8 1.36 -14.22 8.74
N ASN A 9 0.75 -14.84 9.75
CA ASN A 9 1.18 -14.69 11.14
C ASN A 9 2.60 -15.22 11.36
N GLY A 10 2.93 -16.38 10.77
CA GLY A 10 4.27 -16.94 10.79
C GLY A 10 5.29 -16.01 10.14
N LEU A 11 4.93 -15.39 9.01
CA LEU A 11 5.79 -14.45 8.28
C LEU A 11 6.02 -13.16 9.07
N ILE A 12 4.99 -12.57 9.66
CA ILE A 12 5.10 -11.39 10.53
C ILE A 12 6.07 -11.70 11.69
N ASN A 13 5.90 -12.86 12.34
CA ASN A 13 6.78 -13.29 13.42
C ASN A 13 8.24 -13.45 12.94
N ALA A 14 8.46 -14.11 11.79
CA ALA A 14 9.80 -14.30 11.24
C ALA A 14 10.48 -12.96 10.92
N VAL A 15 9.77 -12.03 10.29
CA VAL A 15 10.28 -10.70 9.97
C VAL A 15 10.61 -9.92 11.25
N HIS A 16 9.77 -10.03 12.29
CA HIS A 16 10.04 -9.38 13.58
C HIS A 16 11.25 -9.97 14.30
N LEU A 17 11.51 -11.28 14.17
CA LEU A 17 12.74 -11.90 14.70
C LEU A 17 13.98 -11.42 13.92
N LEU A 18 13.85 -11.29 12.59
CA LEU A 18 14.91 -10.81 11.70
C LEU A 18 15.15 -9.30 11.78
N SER A 19 14.21 -8.52 12.30
CA SER A 19 14.32 -7.07 12.45
C SER A 19 13.31 -6.62 13.51
N PRO A 20 13.73 -6.60 14.79
CA PRO A 20 12.85 -6.17 15.88
C PRO A 20 12.42 -4.71 15.71
N LEU A 21 11.16 -4.42 16.03
CA LEU A 21 10.57 -3.07 15.88
C LEU A 21 11.14 -2.02 16.86
N ASP A 22 11.85 -2.47 17.89
CA ASP A 22 12.44 -1.65 18.95
C ASP A 22 13.96 -1.49 18.80
N ASP A 23 14.57 -2.12 17.79
CA ASP A 23 15.99 -1.96 17.51
C ASP A 23 16.17 -0.66 16.72
N ASP A 24 17.12 0.18 17.14
CA ASP A 24 17.42 1.47 16.51
C ASP A 24 18.19 1.26 15.20
N PHE A 25 17.61 0.48 14.27
CA PHE A 25 18.03 0.04 12.92
C PHE A 25 19.55 -0.06 12.64
N GLY A 26 20.34 -0.27 13.69
CA GLY A 26 21.78 -0.15 13.66
C GLY A 26 22.39 -1.51 13.42
N GLN A 27 23.02 -1.68 12.25
CA GLN A 27 23.99 -2.72 11.92
C GLN A 27 23.50 -4.11 11.46
N ARG A 28 22.21 -4.35 11.18
CA ARG A 28 21.85 -5.50 10.32
C ARG A 28 22.06 -5.14 8.85
N SER A 29 22.56 -6.09 8.05
CA SER A 29 22.81 -5.84 6.62
C SER A 29 21.49 -5.43 5.95
N ASN A 30 21.41 -4.17 5.53
CA ASN A 30 20.25 -3.54 4.89
C ASN A 30 19.55 -4.45 3.86
N LEU A 31 20.31 -5.32 3.18
CA LEU A 31 19.83 -6.26 2.18
C LEU A 31 18.88 -7.36 2.72
N GLU A 32 19.24 -8.07 3.79
CA GLU A 32 18.42 -9.20 4.29
C GLU A 32 17.09 -8.72 4.87
N GLU A 33 17.12 -7.62 5.62
CA GLU A 33 15.92 -6.99 6.14
C GLU A 33 15.03 -6.48 5.00
N GLU A 34 15.62 -5.84 3.99
CA GLU A 34 14.88 -5.35 2.83
C GLU A 34 14.24 -6.50 2.03
N LEU A 35 14.94 -7.63 1.85
CA LEU A 35 14.37 -8.83 1.23
C LEU A 35 13.21 -9.41 2.05
N ALA A 36 13.35 -9.49 3.38
CA ALA A 36 12.28 -9.95 4.26
C ALA A 36 11.06 -9.03 4.20
N ASN A 37 11.27 -7.71 4.17
CA ASN A 37 10.20 -6.72 3.98
C ASN A 37 9.53 -6.87 2.62
N ARG A 38 10.31 -7.02 1.55
CA ARG A 38 9.79 -7.22 0.18
C ARG A 38 8.93 -8.46 0.09
N TYR A 39 9.36 -9.55 0.70
CA TYR A 39 8.61 -10.79 0.75
C TYR A 39 7.30 -10.65 1.57
N LEU A 40 7.35 -9.98 2.73
CA LEU A 40 6.15 -9.68 3.51
C LEU A 40 5.15 -8.84 2.71
N LEU A 41 5.62 -7.77 2.08
CA LEU A 41 4.79 -6.83 1.33
C LEU A 41 4.11 -7.51 0.14
N ILE A 42 4.87 -8.24 -0.70
CA ILE A 42 4.27 -8.90 -1.87
C ILE A 42 3.30 -10.02 -1.46
N THR A 43 3.61 -10.76 -0.40
CA THR A 43 2.74 -11.82 0.12
C THR A 43 1.45 -11.24 0.67
N TYR A 44 1.56 -10.18 1.46
CA TYR A 44 0.40 -9.46 1.99
C TYR A 44 -0.47 -8.90 0.87
N TYR A 45 0.15 -8.26 -0.11
CA TYR A 45 -0.53 -7.68 -1.27
C TYR A 45 -1.31 -8.75 -2.04
N ALA A 46 -0.65 -9.86 -2.38
CA ALA A 46 -1.27 -10.97 -3.11
C ALA A 46 -2.43 -11.60 -2.31
N TYR A 47 -2.22 -11.81 -1.01
CA TYR A 47 -3.24 -12.37 -0.10
C TYR A 47 -4.45 -11.45 0.02
N GLN A 48 -4.26 -10.16 0.32
CA GLN A 48 -5.37 -9.24 0.51
C GLN A 48 -6.11 -8.96 -0.79
N GLY A 49 -5.41 -8.82 -1.92
CA GLY A 49 -6.04 -8.71 -3.23
C GLY A 49 -6.93 -9.92 -3.52
N PHE A 50 -6.44 -11.13 -3.23
CA PHE A 50 -7.25 -12.34 -3.43
C PHE A 50 -8.41 -12.47 -2.45
N LYS A 51 -8.19 -12.13 -1.17
CA LYS A 51 -9.23 -12.13 -0.12
C LYS A 51 -10.34 -11.14 -0.45
N ALA A 52 -10.00 -9.90 -0.80
CA ALA A 52 -10.95 -8.87 -1.18
C ALA A 52 -11.78 -9.28 -2.39
N ARG A 53 -11.18 -9.96 -3.38
CA ARG A 53 -11.90 -10.51 -4.53
C ARG A 53 -12.92 -11.58 -4.16
N ILE A 54 -12.56 -12.52 -3.28
CA ILE A 54 -13.50 -13.55 -2.81
C ILE A 54 -14.62 -12.89 -2.00
N SER A 55 -14.26 -12.00 -1.08
CA SER A 55 -15.22 -11.32 -0.21
C SER A 55 -16.16 -10.39 -0.99
N GLY A 56 -15.72 -9.83 -2.10
CA GLY A 56 -16.54 -8.95 -2.95
C GLY A 56 -17.53 -9.68 -3.86
N SER A 57 -17.54 -11.01 -3.94
CA SER A 57 -18.44 -11.76 -4.83
C SER A 57 -19.23 -12.82 -4.07
N ASP A 58 -20.55 -12.63 -3.97
CA ASP A 58 -21.46 -13.59 -3.34
C ASP A 58 -21.37 -14.99 -3.98
N ALA A 59 -21.20 -15.03 -5.31
CA ALA A 59 -21.00 -16.28 -6.04
C ALA A 59 -19.71 -17.01 -5.61
N LEU A 60 -18.59 -16.29 -5.48
CA LEU A 60 -17.34 -16.89 -4.99
C LEU A 60 -17.45 -17.27 -3.51
N GLN A 61 -18.03 -16.43 -2.66
CA GLN A 61 -18.23 -16.74 -1.25
C GLN A 61 -19.05 -18.02 -1.06
N ASN A 62 -20.17 -18.16 -1.77
CA ASN A 62 -21.02 -19.36 -1.71
C ASN A 62 -20.27 -20.61 -2.19
N MET A 63 -19.46 -20.47 -3.24
CA MET A 63 -18.65 -21.56 -3.79
C MET A 63 -17.54 -22.02 -2.82
N PHE A 64 -16.86 -21.10 -2.12
CA PHE A 64 -15.82 -21.45 -1.13
C PHE A 64 -16.39 -21.91 0.22
N ARG A 65 -17.64 -21.58 0.56
CA ARG A 65 -18.33 -22.09 1.76
C ARG A 65 -18.81 -23.53 1.60
N GLN A 66 -19.21 -23.92 0.38
CA GLN A 66 -19.68 -25.26 0.10
C GLN A 66 -18.48 -26.14 -0.24
N ASN A 67 -18.01 -26.93 0.73
CA ASN A 67 -16.85 -27.82 0.63
C ASN A 67 -17.12 -29.02 -0.33
N ASN A 68 -17.48 -28.74 -1.58
CA ASN A 68 -17.97 -29.70 -2.55
C ASN A 68 -16.98 -29.76 -3.73
N THR A 69 -16.50 -30.94 -4.09
CA THR A 69 -15.54 -31.14 -5.20
C THR A 69 -16.11 -30.68 -6.55
N ALA A 70 -17.44 -30.68 -6.73
CA ALA A 70 -18.11 -30.09 -7.90
C ALA A 70 -17.99 -28.55 -7.96
N ALA A 71 -17.73 -27.90 -6.83
CA ALA A 71 -17.49 -26.46 -6.75
C ALA A 71 -16.11 -26.09 -7.32
N PHE A 72 -15.10 -26.97 -7.21
CA PHE A 72 -13.76 -26.72 -7.74
C PHE A 72 -13.71 -26.78 -9.28
N SER A 73 -14.35 -27.78 -9.90
CA SER A 73 -14.43 -27.82 -11.38
C SER A 73 -15.17 -26.61 -11.93
N THR A 74 -16.26 -26.19 -11.27
CA THR A 74 -17.02 -24.99 -11.61
C THR A 74 -16.17 -23.73 -11.45
N PHE A 75 -15.39 -23.64 -10.38
CA PHE A 75 -14.42 -22.55 -10.18
C PHE A 75 -13.38 -22.51 -11.29
N VAL A 76 -12.77 -23.64 -11.65
CA VAL A 76 -11.78 -23.70 -12.73
C VAL A 76 -12.39 -23.30 -14.07
N SER A 77 -13.61 -23.73 -14.39
CA SER A 77 -14.34 -23.30 -15.58
C SER A 77 -14.62 -21.79 -15.57
N LEU A 78 -14.96 -21.22 -14.42
CA LEU A 78 -15.19 -19.78 -14.26
C LEU A 78 -13.89 -18.98 -14.46
N ILE A 79 -12.78 -19.42 -13.86
CA ILE A 79 -11.44 -18.83 -14.05
C ILE A 79 -11.02 -18.91 -15.52
N HIS A 80 -11.26 -20.04 -16.18
CA HIS A 80 -10.97 -20.20 -17.60
C HIS A 80 -11.82 -19.25 -18.46
N PHE A 81 -13.12 -19.15 -18.18
CA PHE A 81 -14.01 -18.21 -18.85
C PHE A 81 -13.55 -16.76 -18.69
N TRP A 82 -13.24 -16.34 -17.47
CA TRP A 82 -12.72 -15.00 -17.19
C TRP A 82 -11.41 -14.71 -17.92
N LYS A 83 -10.51 -15.70 -17.99
CA LYS A 83 -9.27 -15.59 -18.76
C LYS A 83 -9.58 -15.39 -20.25
N THR A 84 -10.43 -16.21 -20.84
CA THR A 84 -10.78 -16.13 -22.27
C THR A 84 -11.48 -14.82 -22.63
N GLN A 85 -12.32 -14.30 -21.75
CA GLN A 85 -13.03 -13.03 -21.95
C GLN A 85 -12.21 -11.80 -21.50
N ASN A 86 -10.95 -11.99 -21.09
CA ASN A 86 -10.08 -10.95 -20.53
C ASN A 86 -10.73 -10.13 -19.40
N ILE A 87 -11.63 -10.75 -18.63
CA ILE A 87 -12.31 -10.11 -17.51
C ILE A 87 -11.27 -9.81 -16.42
N GLY A 88 -11.19 -8.55 -16.00
CA GLY A 88 -10.32 -8.15 -14.91
C GLY A 88 -8.83 -8.23 -15.19
N HIS A 89 -8.44 -8.31 -16.47
CA HIS A 89 -7.06 -8.57 -16.88
C HIS A 89 -6.46 -9.79 -16.18
N LEU A 90 -7.25 -10.86 -16.02
CA LEU A 90 -6.83 -12.06 -15.29
C LEU A 90 -5.54 -12.68 -15.87
N GLU A 91 -5.35 -12.62 -17.19
CA GLU A 91 -4.11 -13.06 -17.82
C GLU A 91 -2.90 -12.26 -17.34
N MET A 92 -3.04 -10.94 -17.20
CA MET A 92 -1.99 -10.07 -16.68
C MET A 92 -1.59 -10.48 -15.27
N ARG A 93 -2.58 -10.69 -14.38
CA ARG A 93 -2.36 -11.17 -13.02
C ARG A 93 -1.68 -12.55 -12.99
N LEU A 94 -2.13 -13.49 -13.82
CA LEU A 94 -1.52 -14.82 -13.94
C LEU A 94 -0.06 -14.73 -14.39
N ASN A 95 0.26 -13.82 -15.32
CA ASN A 95 1.63 -13.59 -15.77
C ASN A 95 2.48 -12.94 -14.67
N ALA A 96 1.94 -11.98 -13.92
CA ALA A 96 2.60 -11.42 -12.74
C ALA A 96 2.92 -12.50 -11.69
N MET A 97 1.98 -13.41 -11.43
CA MET A 97 2.18 -14.49 -10.45
C MET A 97 3.30 -15.46 -10.85
N LYS A 98 3.62 -15.61 -12.15
CA LYS A 98 4.79 -16.40 -12.61
C LYS A 98 6.12 -15.81 -12.16
N LEU A 99 6.15 -14.52 -11.79
CA LEU A 99 7.34 -13.82 -11.36
C LEU A 99 7.55 -13.83 -9.83
N LEU A 100 6.54 -14.27 -9.06
CA LEU A 100 6.66 -14.37 -7.59
C LEU A 100 7.86 -15.20 -7.10
N PRO A 101 8.24 -16.33 -7.74
CA PRO A 101 9.41 -17.10 -7.31
C PRO A 101 10.72 -16.29 -7.28
N PHE A 102 10.84 -15.22 -8.07
CA PHE A 102 12.06 -14.41 -8.10
C PHE A 102 12.25 -13.52 -6.86
N PHE A 103 11.20 -13.25 -6.09
CA PHE A 103 11.31 -12.59 -4.79
C PHE A 103 12.05 -13.45 -3.75
N PHE A 104 12.24 -14.74 -4.04
CA PHE A 104 12.97 -15.70 -3.22
C PHE A 104 14.36 -16.03 -3.76
N ALA A 105 14.78 -15.39 -4.85
CA ALA A 105 16.10 -15.63 -5.42
C ALA A 105 17.19 -15.21 -4.41
N THR A 106 18.20 -16.05 -4.24
CA THR A 106 19.39 -15.68 -3.47
C THR A 106 20.17 -14.62 -4.24
N LEU A 107 20.27 -13.42 -3.68
CA LEU A 107 21.00 -12.31 -4.29
C LEU A 107 22.43 -12.24 -3.74
N PRO A 108 23.40 -11.76 -4.56
CA PRO A 108 24.73 -11.45 -4.06
C PRO A 108 24.68 -10.48 -2.86
N PRO A 109 25.55 -10.64 -1.84
CA PRO A 109 25.59 -9.71 -0.69
C PRO A 109 25.86 -8.25 -1.07
N THR A 110 26.42 -8.01 -2.25
CA THR A 110 26.72 -6.68 -2.79
C THR A 110 25.54 -6.02 -3.50
N THR A 111 24.41 -6.72 -3.66
CA THR A 111 23.22 -6.16 -4.30
C THR A 111 22.72 -4.95 -3.53
N LYS A 112 22.47 -3.87 -4.27
CA LYS A 112 21.80 -2.67 -3.77
C LYS A 112 20.48 -2.54 -4.50
N PHE A 113 19.45 -2.12 -3.76
CA PHE A 113 18.19 -1.74 -4.36
C PHE A 113 18.18 -0.23 -4.60
N HIS A 114 17.72 0.15 -5.78
CA HIS A 114 17.59 1.53 -6.21
C HIS A 114 16.15 2.02 -5.98
N ASP A 115 15.98 3.34 -5.92
CA ASP A 115 14.66 3.95 -5.95
C ASP A 115 13.97 3.64 -7.28
N ILE A 116 12.64 3.57 -7.25
CA ILE A 116 11.80 3.32 -8.41
C ILE A 116 11.10 4.60 -8.86
N ASP A 117 10.74 4.65 -10.14
CA ASP A 117 9.68 5.53 -10.61
C ASP A 117 8.32 4.93 -10.26
N ALA A 118 7.62 5.53 -9.28
CA ALA A 118 6.31 5.06 -8.86
C ALA A 118 5.14 5.61 -9.71
N SER A 119 5.40 6.35 -10.80
CA SER A 119 4.34 6.90 -11.68
C SER A 119 3.29 5.85 -12.08
N PRO A 120 3.66 4.64 -12.55
CA PRO A 120 2.67 3.64 -12.95
C PRO A 120 1.79 3.16 -11.78
N LEU A 121 2.35 3.11 -10.57
CA LEU A 121 1.60 2.71 -9.37
C LEU A 121 0.65 3.82 -8.93
N VAL A 122 1.11 5.08 -8.93
CA VAL A 122 0.27 6.24 -8.60
C VAL A 122 -0.91 6.34 -9.58
N ASP A 123 -0.68 6.14 -10.87
CA ASP A 123 -1.77 6.14 -11.87
C ASP A 123 -2.79 5.04 -11.61
N CYS A 124 -2.34 3.82 -11.26
CA CYS A 124 -3.24 2.75 -10.86
C CYS A 124 -4.04 3.10 -9.59
N LEU A 125 -3.42 3.74 -8.59
CA LEU A 125 -4.11 4.20 -7.38
C LEU A 125 -5.15 5.29 -7.66
N ARG A 126 -4.86 6.23 -8.58
CA ARG A 126 -5.85 7.23 -9.03
C ARG A 126 -7.05 6.57 -9.69
N HIS A 127 -6.81 5.63 -10.60
CA HIS A 127 -7.89 4.88 -11.24
C HIS A 127 -8.74 4.12 -10.21
N LEU A 128 -8.12 3.38 -9.29
CA LEU A 128 -8.82 2.71 -8.20
C LEU A 128 -9.66 3.68 -7.37
N THR A 129 -9.09 4.82 -7.00
CA THR A 129 -9.77 5.86 -6.22
C THR A 129 -11.05 6.33 -6.93
N THR A 130 -10.96 6.68 -8.21
CA THR A 130 -12.11 7.11 -9.00
C THR A 130 -13.18 6.02 -9.10
N SER A 131 -12.77 4.77 -9.36
CA SER A 131 -13.70 3.64 -9.48
C SER A 131 -14.41 3.33 -8.17
N THR A 132 -13.71 3.36 -7.03
CA THR A 132 -14.33 3.15 -5.72
C THR A 132 -15.30 4.28 -5.36
N GLN A 133 -15.03 5.51 -5.82
CA GLN A 133 -15.94 6.63 -5.58
C GLN A 133 -17.23 6.54 -6.40
N THR A 134 -17.13 6.23 -7.69
CA THR A 134 -18.31 6.06 -8.56
C THR A 134 -19.21 4.92 -8.06
N VAL A 135 -18.64 3.79 -7.63
CA VAL A 135 -19.41 2.66 -7.07
C VAL A 135 -20.15 3.04 -5.78
N LYS A 136 -19.54 3.84 -4.88
CA LYS A 136 -20.22 4.27 -3.64
C LYS A 136 -21.38 5.25 -3.89
N GLU A 137 -21.41 5.93 -5.03
CA GLU A 137 -22.49 6.83 -5.44
C GLU A 137 -23.62 6.05 -6.15
N ASP A 138 -23.30 5.00 -6.91
CA ASP A 138 -24.24 4.19 -7.72
C ASP A 138 -24.64 2.84 -7.09
N ARG A 139 -24.74 2.77 -5.75
CA ARG A 139 -24.93 1.53 -4.93
C ARG A 139 -26.06 0.56 -5.32
N TYR A 140 -26.95 0.94 -6.23
CA TYR A 140 -28.05 0.10 -6.70
C TYR A 140 -27.78 -0.67 -8.00
N LYS A 141 -26.59 -0.53 -8.64
CA LYS A 141 -26.34 -1.13 -9.97
C LYS A 141 -25.07 -1.97 -10.13
N CYS A 142 -24.09 -1.89 -9.24
CA CYS A 142 -22.83 -2.63 -9.41
C CYS A 142 -22.56 -3.59 -8.27
N ASP A 143 -22.51 -4.88 -8.61
CA ASP A 143 -21.86 -5.91 -7.82
C ASP A 143 -20.41 -5.47 -7.50
N PRO A 144 -19.91 -5.57 -6.25
CA PRO A 144 -18.54 -5.23 -5.87
C PRO A 144 -17.46 -5.96 -6.69
N SER A 145 -17.83 -6.96 -7.49
CA SER A 145 -17.00 -7.53 -8.56
C SER A 145 -16.60 -6.54 -9.68
N TRP A 146 -17.19 -5.34 -9.77
CA TRP A 146 -16.92 -4.35 -10.82
C TRP A 146 -15.46 -3.86 -10.89
N GLU A 147 -14.84 -3.51 -9.75
CA GLU A 147 -13.42 -3.09 -9.73
C GLU A 147 -12.49 -4.23 -10.19
N TRP A 148 -12.91 -5.47 -9.92
CA TRP A 148 -12.23 -6.68 -10.37
C TRP A 148 -12.47 -6.96 -11.85
N ILE A 149 -13.60 -6.55 -12.43
CA ILE A 149 -13.88 -6.64 -13.88
C ILE A 149 -13.06 -5.58 -14.64
N GLU A 150 -12.90 -4.39 -14.07
CA GLU A 150 -12.10 -3.30 -14.63
C GLU A 150 -10.59 -3.62 -14.63
N GLY A 151 -10.15 -4.49 -13.72
CA GLY A 151 -8.78 -5.01 -13.65
C GLY A 151 -7.75 -3.99 -13.17
N SER A 152 -8.19 -2.94 -12.47
CA SER A 152 -7.34 -1.90 -11.89
C SER A 152 -6.41 -2.44 -10.79
N GLU A 153 -6.90 -3.35 -9.94
CA GLU A 153 -6.04 -4.05 -8.96
C GLU A 153 -5.03 -4.98 -9.65
N SER A 154 -5.43 -5.66 -10.74
CA SER A 154 -4.51 -6.49 -11.53
C SER A 154 -3.37 -5.66 -12.11
N ARG A 155 -3.67 -4.44 -12.64
CA ARG A 155 -2.65 -3.51 -13.13
C ARG A 155 -1.72 -3.05 -12.00
N LEU A 156 -2.25 -2.74 -10.82
CA LEU A 156 -1.44 -2.32 -9.68
C LEU A 156 -0.51 -3.44 -9.18
N LEU A 157 -0.98 -4.69 -9.12
CA LEU A 157 -0.13 -5.84 -8.78
C LEU A 157 1.00 -6.02 -9.82
N CYS A 158 0.69 -5.87 -11.11
CA CYS A 158 1.69 -5.99 -12.17
C CYS A 158 2.71 -4.87 -12.12
N ALA A 159 2.28 -3.62 -11.88
CA ALA A 159 3.18 -2.49 -11.67
C ALA A 159 4.06 -2.69 -10.44
N THR A 160 3.52 -3.24 -9.36
CA THR A 160 4.25 -3.58 -8.13
C THR A 160 5.33 -4.63 -8.38
N ILE A 161 5.01 -5.70 -9.10
CA ILE A 161 5.98 -6.74 -9.44
C ILE A 161 7.02 -6.21 -10.44
N GLY A 162 6.60 -5.45 -11.45
CA GLY A 162 7.51 -4.85 -12.43
C GLY A 162 8.53 -3.92 -11.77
N SER A 163 8.08 -3.02 -10.88
CA SER A 163 8.96 -2.08 -10.20
C SER A 163 9.94 -2.75 -9.24
N HIS A 164 9.64 -3.94 -8.73
CA HIS A 164 10.60 -4.73 -7.95
C HIS A 164 11.85 -5.03 -8.79
N PHE A 165 11.65 -5.51 -10.02
CA PHE A 165 12.76 -5.79 -10.92
C PHE A 165 13.47 -4.50 -11.33
N SER A 166 12.75 -3.42 -11.62
CA SER A 166 13.36 -2.11 -11.88
C SER A 166 14.24 -1.61 -10.73
N SER A 167 13.92 -1.95 -9.48
CA SER A 167 14.77 -1.59 -8.33
C SER A 167 16.05 -2.44 -8.21
N MET A 168 16.13 -3.58 -8.90
CA MET A 168 17.27 -4.51 -8.84
C MET A 168 18.29 -4.27 -9.95
N PHE A 169 17.85 -3.70 -11.07
CA PHE A 169 18.69 -3.45 -12.23
C PHE A 169 18.83 -1.94 -12.38
N GLU A 170 20.06 -1.44 -12.26
CA GLU A 170 20.38 -0.09 -12.69
C GLU A 170 20.30 -0.10 -14.22
N ASP A 171 19.21 0.44 -14.78
CA ASP A 171 19.11 0.58 -16.22
C ASP A 171 20.21 1.55 -16.68
N ASP A 172 21.22 1.03 -17.39
CA ASP A 172 22.20 1.82 -18.17
C ASP A 172 21.51 2.77 -19.17
N MET A 173 20.23 2.54 -19.44
CA MET A 173 19.32 3.50 -20.04
C MET A 173 18.85 4.50 -18.98
N SER A 174 19.70 5.49 -18.72
CA SER A 174 19.43 6.62 -17.85
C SER A 174 18.13 7.36 -18.22
N PHE A 175 16.99 6.86 -17.75
CA PHE A 175 15.92 7.76 -17.35
C PHE A 175 16.50 8.55 -16.20
N SER A 176 16.71 9.84 -16.40
CA SER A 176 17.21 10.71 -15.36
C SER A 176 16.21 10.73 -14.21
N LEU A 177 16.38 9.81 -13.24
CA LEU A 177 15.62 9.77 -11.98
C LEU A 177 15.73 11.10 -11.20
N SER A 178 16.64 11.99 -11.62
CA SER A 178 16.73 13.39 -11.17
C SER A 178 15.50 14.24 -11.50
N SER A 179 14.57 13.79 -12.35
CA SER A 179 13.30 14.50 -12.66
C SER A 179 12.05 13.65 -12.40
N CYS A 180 12.16 12.57 -11.63
CA CYS A 180 11.02 11.70 -11.36
C CYS A 180 10.21 12.23 -10.17
N ARG A 181 9.03 12.79 -10.45
CA ARG A 181 8.08 13.31 -9.44
C ARG A 181 7.71 12.28 -8.37
N TYR A 182 7.66 10.99 -8.71
CA TYR A 182 7.22 9.91 -7.80
C TYR A 182 8.35 8.95 -7.44
N ARG A 183 9.53 9.51 -7.12
CA ARG A 183 10.69 8.72 -6.71
C ARG A 183 10.56 8.26 -5.24
N THR A 184 10.77 6.97 -5.00
CA THR A 184 10.72 6.35 -3.66
C THR A 184 11.32 4.94 -3.70
N SER A 185 11.66 4.37 -2.54
CA SER A 185 12.01 2.95 -2.49
C SER A 185 10.80 2.06 -2.84
N TRP A 186 11.07 0.88 -3.38
CA TRP A 186 10.01 -0.10 -3.66
C TRP A 186 9.20 -0.44 -2.41
N SER A 187 9.87 -0.66 -1.28
CA SER A 187 9.22 -1.02 -0.01
C SER A 187 8.39 0.13 0.55
N GLY A 188 8.88 1.38 0.42
CA GLY A 188 8.12 2.59 0.75
C GLY A 188 6.82 2.68 -0.05
N MET A 189 6.91 2.54 -1.38
CA MET A 189 5.72 2.60 -2.25
C MET A 189 4.73 1.46 -2.00
N CYS A 190 5.20 0.23 -1.83
CA CYS A 190 4.33 -0.92 -1.59
C CYS A 190 3.60 -0.82 -0.25
N THR A 191 4.31 -0.32 0.76
CA THR A 191 3.74 -0.03 2.07
C THR A 191 2.68 1.06 1.98
N ALA A 192 3.00 2.19 1.33
CA ALA A 192 2.05 3.28 1.14
C ALA A 192 0.82 2.82 0.33
N SER A 193 1.00 2.10 -0.78
CA SER A 193 -0.10 1.52 -1.56
C SER A 193 -0.99 0.62 -0.69
N SER A 194 -0.37 -0.24 0.15
CA SER A 194 -1.09 -1.14 1.04
C SER A 194 -1.90 -0.41 2.10
N LEU A 195 -1.31 0.61 2.74
CA LEU A 195 -1.99 1.46 3.71
C LEU A 195 -3.11 2.27 3.05
N TYR A 196 -2.94 2.71 1.81
CA TYR A 196 -3.96 3.47 1.08
C TYR A 196 -5.18 2.59 0.75
N LEU A 197 -4.95 1.41 0.18
CA LEU A 197 -6.01 0.45 -0.14
C LEU A 197 -6.78 -0.02 1.11
N HIS A 198 -6.09 -0.12 2.24
CA HIS A 198 -6.67 -0.55 3.51
C HIS A 198 -7.36 0.59 4.27
N SER A 199 -6.65 1.69 4.53
CA SER A 199 -7.10 2.77 5.42
C SER A 199 -7.93 3.82 4.71
N VAL A 200 -7.64 4.15 3.46
CA VAL A 200 -8.32 5.25 2.75
C VAL A 200 -9.48 4.74 1.91
N LEU A 201 -9.24 3.73 1.07
CA LEU A 201 -10.28 3.22 0.16
C LEU A 201 -11.19 2.15 0.80
N ASP A 202 -10.76 1.52 1.90
CA ASP A 202 -11.46 0.40 2.55
C ASP A 202 -11.68 -0.83 1.65
N LEU A 203 -10.83 -0.99 0.63
CA LEU A 203 -10.91 -2.11 -0.32
C LEU A 203 -10.41 -3.42 0.31
N TRP A 204 -9.41 -3.32 1.16
CA TRP A 204 -8.86 -4.49 1.85
C TRP A 204 -9.53 -4.70 3.20
N ASN A 205 -9.88 -5.97 3.48
CA ASN A 205 -10.54 -6.42 4.71
C ASN A 205 -11.87 -5.70 5.04
N GLY A 206 -12.51 -5.07 4.04
CA GLY A 206 -13.77 -4.33 4.19
C GLY A 206 -13.70 -3.19 5.20
N GLY A 207 -12.53 -2.56 5.37
CA GLY A 207 -12.29 -1.49 6.34
C GLY A 207 -12.13 -1.95 7.80
N SER A 208 -12.10 -3.26 8.04
CA SER A 208 -11.73 -3.81 9.35
C SER A 208 -10.27 -3.46 9.67
N PRO A 209 -9.93 -3.19 10.95
CA PRO A 209 -8.57 -2.79 11.31
C PRO A 209 -7.52 -3.82 10.90
N MET A 210 -6.37 -3.30 10.45
CA MET A 210 -5.19 -4.12 10.16
C MET A 210 -4.68 -4.75 11.45
N GLU A 211 -4.10 -5.94 11.35
CA GLU A 211 -3.43 -6.58 12.48
C GLU A 211 -2.34 -5.63 13.04
N PRO A 212 -2.32 -5.35 14.36
CA PRO A 212 -1.51 -4.26 14.91
C PRO A 212 0.00 -4.38 14.66
N ARG A 213 0.54 -5.62 14.69
CA ARG A 213 1.97 -5.87 14.47
C ARG A 213 2.35 -5.59 13.02
N LEU A 214 1.50 -6.00 12.07
CA LEU A 214 1.66 -5.70 10.66
C LEU A 214 1.55 -4.20 10.37
N LEU A 215 0.55 -3.53 10.97
CA LEU A 215 0.40 -2.08 10.84
C LEU A 215 1.66 -1.36 11.34
N ARG A 216 2.15 -1.73 12.52
CA ARG A 216 3.38 -1.16 13.09
C ARG A 216 4.58 -1.40 12.18
N ARG A 217 4.75 -2.61 11.63
CA ARG A 217 5.82 -2.92 10.68
C ARG A 217 5.74 -2.05 9.43
N PHE A 218 4.57 -1.90 8.84
CA PHE A 218 4.35 -1.08 7.66
C PHE A 218 4.68 0.38 7.96
N LEU A 219 4.16 0.94 9.05
CA LEU A 219 4.48 2.30 9.46
C LEU A 219 5.98 2.52 9.72
N SER A 220 6.69 1.53 10.27
CA SER A 220 8.15 1.59 10.43
C SER A 220 8.90 1.60 9.09
N ILE A 221 8.48 0.77 8.12
CA ILE A 221 9.06 0.78 6.76
C ILE A 221 8.84 2.15 6.10
N LEU A 222 7.63 2.69 6.19
CA LEU A 222 7.27 3.98 5.60
C LEU A 222 8.00 5.14 6.29
N LYS A 223 8.12 5.12 7.62
CA LYS A 223 8.88 6.11 8.37
C LYS A 223 10.34 6.15 7.89
N ARG A 224 10.98 4.99 7.78
CA ARG A 224 12.38 4.88 7.33
C ARG A 224 12.57 5.45 5.92
N ASP A 225 11.63 5.16 5.02
CA ASP A 225 11.62 5.67 3.64
C ASP A 225 11.43 7.21 3.60
N LEU A 226 10.58 7.77 4.47
CA LEU A 226 10.40 9.22 4.60
C LEU A 226 11.62 9.92 5.20
N ASP A 227 12.24 9.35 6.23
CA ASP A 227 13.47 9.85 6.85
C ASP A 227 14.61 9.95 5.82
N GLN A 228 14.77 8.91 4.98
CA GLN A 228 15.79 8.85 3.93
C GLN A 228 15.53 9.82 2.77
N SER A 229 14.27 10.21 2.56
CA SER A 229 13.85 11.07 1.45
C SER A 229 13.44 12.48 1.87
N ILE A 230 13.78 12.91 3.08
CA ILE A 230 13.40 14.23 3.62
C ILE A 230 13.92 15.39 2.77
N GLY A 231 15.05 15.22 2.08
CA GLY A 231 15.60 16.22 1.15
C GLY A 231 14.69 16.51 -0.06
N LEU A 232 13.69 15.67 -0.35
CA LEU A 232 12.67 15.95 -1.36
C LEU A 232 11.74 17.10 -0.97
N LEU A 233 11.74 17.53 0.30
CA LEU A 233 10.98 18.70 0.74
C LEU A 233 11.54 20.00 0.17
N ASP A 234 12.81 20.03 -0.21
CA ASP A 234 13.51 21.20 -0.76
C ASP A 234 13.30 21.34 -2.28
N SER A 235 12.70 20.34 -2.93
CA SER A 235 12.40 20.34 -4.36
C SER A 235 10.90 20.39 -4.60
N ASP A 236 10.44 21.34 -5.43
CA ASP A 236 9.04 21.39 -5.89
C ASP A 236 8.62 20.08 -6.58
N GLU A 237 9.57 19.40 -7.23
CA GLU A 237 9.38 18.11 -7.87
C GLU A 237 9.42 16.97 -6.83
N GLY A 238 8.23 16.57 -6.35
CA GLY A 238 8.06 15.38 -5.51
C GLY A 238 7.68 15.66 -4.05
N GLN A 239 7.65 16.94 -3.65
CA GLN A 239 7.19 17.36 -2.33
C GLN A 239 5.73 16.93 -2.04
N ASP A 240 4.83 17.05 -3.02
CA ASP A 240 3.42 16.60 -2.89
C ASP A 240 3.33 15.07 -2.67
N PHE A 241 4.18 14.29 -3.37
CA PHE A 241 4.21 12.84 -3.23
C PHE A 241 4.83 12.38 -1.91
N TRP A 242 5.88 13.06 -1.46
CA TRP A 242 6.45 12.86 -0.13
C TRP A 242 5.40 13.13 0.95
N PHE A 243 4.69 14.24 0.83
CA PHE A 243 3.60 14.59 1.76
C PHE A 243 2.47 13.57 1.75
N TRP A 244 2.04 13.12 0.57
CA TRP A 244 1.00 12.11 0.45
C TRP A 244 1.32 10.84 1.26
N ARG A 245 2.57 10.38 1.22
CA ARG A 245 3.05 9.24 2.02
C ARG A 245 3.05 9.56 3.52
N ALA A 246 3.56 10.73 3.92
CA ALA A 246 3.59 11.16 5.32
C ALA A 246 2.17 11.27 5.92
N PHE A 247 1.26 11.95 5.20
CA PHE A 247 -0.11 12.14 5.62
C PHE A 247 -0.87 10.80 5.67
N LEU A 248 -0.62 9.89 4.74
CA LEU A 248 -1.20 8.55 4.75
C LEU A 248 -0.81 7.74 5.99
N GLY A 249 0.44 7.84 6.44
CA GLY A 249 0.88 7.22 7.69
C GLY A 249 0.13 7.78 8.91
N ALA A 250 0.06 9.11 9.03
CA ALA A 250 -0.71 9.78 10.09
C ALA A 250 -2.20 9.38 10.07
N TYR A 251 -2.80 9.36 8.87
CA TYR A 251 -4.19 8.98 8.67
C TYR A 251 -4.45 7.53 9.07
N SER A 252 -3.57 6.60 8.68
CA SER A 252 -3.69 5.18 9.01
C SER A 252 -3.61 4.93 10.52
N ILE A 253 -2.72 5.65 11.22
CA ILE A 253 -2.62 5.60 12.68
C ILE A 253 -3.91 6.11 13.31
N ALA A 254 -4.38 7.29 12.91
CA ALA A 254 -5.58 7.89 13.49
C ALA A 254 -6.82 7.00 13.28
N LYS A 255 -6.96 6.40 12.09
CA LYS A 255 -8.04 5.45 11.81
C LYS A 255 -7.98 4.22 12.73
N HIS A 256 -6.79 3.65 12.92
CA HIS A 256 -6.61 2.49 13.80
C HIS A 256 -6.91 2.85 15.27
N GLN A 257 -6.34 3.95 15.76
CA GLN A 257 -6.51 4.44 17.13
C GLN A 257 -7.98 4.75 17.48
N ALA A 258 -8.76 5.23 16.49
CA ALA A 258 -10.19 5.48 16.67
C ALA A 258 -11.00 4.19 16.88
N GLN A 259 -10.51 3.05 16.40
CA GLN A 259 -11.17 1.74 16.54
C GLN A 259 -10.65 0.95 17.74
N SER A 260 -9.33 0.96 17.94
CA SER A 260 -8.64 0.26 19.02
C SER A 260 -7.39 1.03 19.42
N TYR A 261 -7.41 1.61 20.63
CA TYR A 261 -6.25 2.34 21.12
C TYR A 261 -5.06 1.39 21.31
N ASP A 262 -3.93 1.72 20.67
CA ASP A 262 -2.67 0.96 20.77
C ASP A 262 -1.53 1.91 21.20
N PRO A 263 -1.06 1.84 22.46
CA PRO A 263 -0.01 2.72 22.94
C PRO A 263 1.33 2.51 22.24
N THR A 264 1.55 1.36 21.58
CA THR A 264 2.80 1.08 20.88
C THR A 264 2.97 1.92 19.61
N LEU A 265 1.89 2.53 19.11
CA LEU A 265 1.92 3.44 17.97
C LEU A 265 2.20 4.90 18.35
N ASN A 266 2.23 5.26 19.64
CA ASN A 266 2.40 6.67 20.07
C ASN A 266 3.70 7.30 19.52
N GLY A 267 4.80 6.55 19.50
CA GLY A 267 6.07 7.02 18.94
C GLY A 267 6.02 7.23 17.43
N LEU A 268 5.33 6.34 16.71
CA LEU A 268 5.09 6.49 15.27
C LEU A 268 4.15 7.65 14.99
N GLN A 269 3.10 7.84 15.78
CA GLN A 269 2.17 8.96 15.67
C GLN A 269 2.92 10.28 15.76
N GLN A 270 3.79 10.43 16.76
CA GLN A 270 4.63 11.61 16.90
C GLN A 270 5.55 11.82 15.69
N ALA A 271 6.17 10.77 15.17
CA ALA A 271 7.04 10.87 14.00
C ALA A 271 6.28 11.33 12.75
N PHE A 272 5.13 10.72 12.46
CA PHE A 272 4.30 11.10 11.30
C PHE A 272 3.69 12.49 11.44
N SER A 273 3.29 12.92 12.64
CA SER A 273 2.90 14.31 12.89
C SER A 273 4.06 15.28 12.58
N GLY A 274 5.29 14.94 13.00
CA GLY A 274 6.48 15.73 12.69
C GLY A 274 6.80 15.82 11.18
N PHE A 275 6.54 14.76 10.41
CA PHE A 275 6.66 14.81 8.94
C PHE A 275 5.62 15.74 8.30
N VAL A 276 4.35 15.63 8.70
CA VAL A 276 3.27 16.50 8.23
C VAL A 276 3.58 17.97 8.55
N GLU A 277 4.09 18.23 9.74
CA GLU A 277 4.51 19.57 10.17
C GLU A 277 5.71 20.09 9.37
N SER A 278 6.71 19.24 9.09
CA SER A 278 7.88 19.62 8.29
C SER A 278 7.47 20.05 6.88
N TRP A 279 6.53 19.33 6.27
CA TRP A 279 5.96 19.72 4.97
C TRP A 279 5.16 21.03 5.03
N LYS A 280 4.36 21.23 6.10
CA LYS A 280 3.66 22.50 6.34
C LYS A 280 4.65 23.67 6.42
N ARG A 281 5.75 23.52 7.16
CA ARG A 281 6.78 24.56 7.30
C ARG A 281 7.47 24.85 5.96
N ALA A 282 7.72 23.82 5.15
CA ALA A 282 8.36 23.97 3.84
C ALA A 282 7.45 24.67 2.81
N THR A 283 6.14 24.39 2.81
CA THR A 283 5.19 24.92 1.82
C THR A 283 4.46 26.19 2.24
N GLY A 284 4.33 26.43 3.56
CA GLY A 284 3.49 27.48 4.11
C GLY A 284 1.99 27.24 4.02
N LEU A 285 1.54 26.09 3.50
CA LEU A 285 0.12 25.77 3.33
C LEU A 285 -0.52 25.38 4.67
N ALA A 286 -1.64 26.01 5.00
CA ALA A 286 -2.31 25.83 6.29
C ALA A 286 -3.79 25.41 6.16
N LEU A 287 -4.46 25.80 5.08
CA LEU A 287 -5.87 25.52 4.87
C LEU A 287 -6.06 24.08 4.40
N TRP A 288 -7.04 23.39 4.98
CA TRP A 288 -7.31 22.00 4.63
C TRP A 288 -7.65 21.83 3.15
N GLU A 289 -8.34 22.79 2.54
CA GLU A 289 -8.71 22.75 1.12
C GLU A 289 -7.47 22.73 0.20
N GLU A 290 -6.43 23.50 0.55
CA GLU A 290 -5.17 23.53 -0.18
C GLU A 290 -4.40 22.22 0.00
N VAL A 291 -4.35 21.73 1.24
CA VAL A 291 -3.72 20.45 1.62
C VAL A 291 -4.40 19.28 0.89
N HIS A 292 -5.73 19.26 0.88
CA HIS A 292 -6.51 18.24 0.19
C HIS A 292 -6.25 18.30 -1.31
N GLY A 293 -6.13 19.50 -1.91
CA GLY A 293 -5.70 19.67 -3.30
C GLY A 293 -4.35 19.01 -3.61
N ARG A 294 -3.39 19.04 -2.67
CA ARG A 294 -2.09 18.35 -2.82
C ARG A 294 -2.20 16.84 -2.70
N LEU A 295 -3.08 16.34 -1.83
CA LEU A 295 -3.36 14.90 -1.76
C LEU A 295 -4.04 14.40 -3.04
N LEU A 296 -5.00 15.15 -3.57
CA LEU A 296 -5.70 14.86 -4.83
C LEU A 296 -4.75 14.83 -6.03
N SER A 297 -3.71 15.67 -6.05
CA SER A 297 -2.72 15.70 -7.13
C SER A 297 -1.95 14.38 -7.25
N VAL A 298 -1.85 13.61 -6.15
CA VAL A 298 -1.23 12.28 -6.11
C VAL A 298 -2.28 11.19 -6.29
N ALA A 299 -3.03 10.84 -5.24
CA ALA A 299 -4.12 9.87 -5.29
C ALA A 299 -4.93 9.98 -3.98
N TRP A 300 -6.04 10.70 -4.00
CA TRP A 300 -6.89 10.82 -2.81
C TRP A 300 -8.36 10.93 -3.20
N PRO A 301 -9.31 10.45 -2.39
CA PRO A 301 -10.73 10.60 -2.70
C PRO A 301 -11.17 12.07 -2.66
N THR A 302 -12.01 12.47 -3.61
CA THR A 302 -12.67 13.78 -3.62
C THR A 302 -13.79 13.91 -2.57
N SER A 303 -14.50 12.84 -2.24
CA SER A 303 -15.78 12.89 -1.51
C SER A 303 -15.88 11.96 -0.29
N GLN A 304 -14.92 11.08 -0.02
CA GLN A 304 -15.09 10.04 1.00
C GLN A 304 -14.49 10.42 2.36
N ALA A 305 -15.38 10.67 3.32
CA ALA A 305 -15.16 10.85 4.77
C ALA A 305 -14.65 12.24 5.19
N GLN A 306 -15.56 13.21 5.16
CA GLN A 306 -15.44 14.63 5.53
C GLN A 306 -14.86 14.94 6.93
N GLU A 307 -14.57 13.97 7.80
CA GLU A 307 -14.15 14.27 9.18
C GLU A 307 -12.73 13.83 9.50
N LEU A 308 -12.29 12.62 9.10
CA LEU A 308 -11.01 12.10 9.59
C LEU A 308 -9.81 12.84 8.99
N GLY A 309 -9.83 13.18 7.69
CA GLY A 309 -8.74 13.93 7.04
C GLY A 309 -8.47 15.29 7.70
N PRO A 310 -9.49 16.17 7.81
CA PRO A 310 -9.37 17.44 8.51
C PRO A 310 -8.95 17.27 9.98
N ASN A 311 -9.45 16.25 10.68
CA ASN A 311 -9.08 15.99 12.07
C ASN A 311 -7.62 15.56 12.20
N VAL A 312 -7.13 14.68 11.32
CA VAL A 312 -5.72 14.27 11.26
C VAL A 312 -4.82 15.47 10.99
N TRP A 313 -5.20 16.32 10.01
CA TRP A 313 -4.49 17.56 9.72
C TRP A 313 -4.42 18.45 10.96
N ARG A 314 -5.56 18.71 11.60
CA ARG A 314 -5.66 19.56 12.80
C ARG A 314 -4.82 18.99 13.96
N SER A 315 -4.94 17.71 14.25
CA SER A 315 -4.19 17.07 15.34
C SER A 315 -2.68 17.04 15.06
N ALA A 316 -2.26 16.90 13.81
CA ALA A 316 -0.85 16.93 13.45
C ALA A 316 -0.23 18.33 13.66
N ILE A 317 -0.99 19.40 13.38
CA ILE A 317 -0.52 20.78 13.55
C ILE A 317 -0.71 21.31 14.99
N GLU A 318 -1.66 20.80 15.76
CA GLU A 318 -1.89 21.18 17.17
C GLU A 318 -0.92 20.51 18.15
N TYR A 319 -0.23 19.44 17.74
CA TYR A 319 0.79 18.79 18.58
C TYR A 319 1.94 19.74 18.96
N GLU A 320 2.10 20.87 18.25
CA GLU A 320 3.05 21.95 18.51
C GLU A 320 2.61 22.90 19.63
N THR A 321 1.30 23.17 19.82
CA THR A 321 0.84 24.16 20.82
C THR A 321 0.84 23.65 22.26
N SER A 322 1.11 22.36 22.46
CA SER A 322 1.16 21.69 23.77
C SER A 322 2.59 21.37 24.25
N ARG A 323 3.62 21.87 23.54
CA ARG A 323 5.04 21.82 23.96
C ARG A 323 5.57 23.24 24.17
#